data_AF-W2WR36-F1
#
_entry.id   AF-W2WR36-F1
#
_cell.length_a   1.000
_cell.length_b   1.000
_cell.length_c   1.000
_cell.angle_alpha   90.00
_cell.angle_beta   90.00
_cell.angle_gamma   90.00
#
_symmetry.space_group_name_H-M   'P 1'
#
loop_
_entity.id
_entity.type
_entity.pdbx_description
1 polymer ?
#
loop_
_entity_poly.entity_id
_entity_poly.type
_entity_poly.pdbx_seq_one_letter_code
_entity_poly.pdbx_strand_id
1 'polypeptide(L)'
;MGQVCSGSGVSKHVCAPRDPADKELDLILIRKTKIPDFDSFFESAAAPLNELVEIHNSIAESEENLKAAAAALQGEIQVRLSVGHGGRVALVLWKFDKKDQVHVLTPEERDEKLSSSEDLKEAFDNSENIITNLNTVLEKPPTDDPLCDYIEKHGRLFVTKRGQLEMLVRDVNVAVFTLRKLLMMQAHVTSLTEATTILLKELAKVEDIGDLSIATNENGSVKIMNGEEEMDLRRLKKLRAPVAQLVDAMADLVDNVETAVTSVPELAESSAAFVDESKGLPAKIPEAVSSSGLGISEMPKAATATTSNVKALSNGPKIARATTAMIQYAATELVQAGAIPRGG
;
A
#
# COMPACT_ATOMS: atom_id res chain seq x y z
N MET A 1 11.38 -49.08 -26.33
CA MET A 1 12.47 -48.13 -26.02
C MET A 1 12.37 -46.97 -26.99
N GLY A 2 12.36 -45.73 -26.50
CA GLY A 2 12.27 -44.52 -27.33
C GLY A 2 11.13 -43.61 -26.88
N GLN A 3 11.32 -43.00 -25.71
CA GLN A 3 10.39 -42.11 -25.03
C GLN A 3 10.39 -40.73 -25.71
N VAL A 4 9.19 -40.20 -25.96
CA VAL A 4 8.95 -38.83 -26.45
C VAL A 4 9.01 -37.90 -25.25
N CYS A 5 9.97 -36.96 -25.24
CA CYS A 5 10.05 -35.90 -24.23
C CYS A 5 9.29 -34.67 -24.74
N SER A 6 8.10 -34.45 -24.20
CA SER A 6 7.33 -33.22 -24.35
C SER A 6 7.94 -32.11 -23.51
N GLY A 7 8.28 -31.01 -24.18
CA GLY A 7 8.54 -29.73 -23.54
C GLY A 7 7.24 -29.15 -22.98
N SER A 8 7.23 -28.87 -21.69
CA SER A 8 6.28 -27.99 -21.03
C SER A 8 6.98 -27.45 -19.79
N GLY A 9 7.81 -26.43 -20.01
CA GLY A 9 8.35 -25.57 -18.95
C GLY A 9 7.20 -24.74 -18.39
N VAL A 10 6.38 -25.35 -17.55
CA VAL A 10 5.42 -24.62 -16.72
C VAL A 10 6.26 -23.88 -15.70
N SER A 11 6.39 -22.57 -15.90
CA SER A 11 6.91 -21.64 -14.90
C SER A 11 6.27 -21.97 -13.56
N LYS A 12 7.07 -22.40 -12.60
CA LYS A 12 6.64 -22.49 -11.20
C LYS A 12 6.42 -21.05 -10.76
N HIS A 13 5.20 -20.55 -10.92
CA HIS A 13 4.74 -19.36 -10.25
C HIS A 13 5.16 -19.48 -8.79
N VAL A 14 6.02 -18.58 -8.34
CA VAL A 14 6.26 -18.35 -6.91
C VAL A 14 4.96 -17.74 -6.40
N CYS A 15 4.00 -18.61 -6.11
CA CYS A 15 2.79 -18.25 -5.40
C CYS A 15 3.20 -18.10 -3.94
N ALA A 16 3.84 -16.97 -3.61
CA ALA A 16 3.76 -16.45 -2.27
C ALA A 16 2.29 -16.05 -2.09
N PRO A 17 1.51 -16.77 -1.27
CA PRO A 17 0.10 -16.43 -1.09
C PRO A 17 0.06 -15.06 -0.43
N ARG A 18 -0.31 -14.04 -1.20
CA ARG A 18 -0.76 -12.78 -0.61
C ARG A 18 -2.07 -13.03 0.09
N ASP A 19 -2.10 -12.68 1.35
CA ASP A 19 -3.30 -12.74 2.16
C ASP A 19 -4.37 -11.85 1.48
N PRO A 20 -5.59 -12.33 1.23
CA PRO A 20 -6.72 -11.46 0.84
C PRO A 20 -7.02 -10.37 1.89
N ALA A 21 -6.37 -10.40 3.05
CA ALA A 21 -6.24 -9.31 4.02
C ALA A 21 -4.92 -8.52 3.91
N ASP A 22 -4.40 -8.28 2.69
CA ASP A 22 -3.38 -7.26 2.30
C ASP A 22 -3.87 -5.84 2.66
N LYS A 23 -4.19 -5.66 3.94
CA LYS A 23 -4.69 -4.47 4.58
C LYS A 23 -3.48 -3.59 4.85
N GLU A 24 -3.63 -2.32 4.50
CA GLU A 24 -2.78 -1.25 5.04
C GLU A 24 -2.49 -1.52 6.52
N LEU A 25 -1.21 -1.57 6.86
CA LEU A 25 -0.79 -1.77 8.24
C LEU A 25 -1.14 -0.52 9.03
N ASP A 26 -1.82 -0.71 10.16
CA ASP A 26 -2.16 0.39 11.06
C ASP A 26 -0.89 0.89 11.76
N LEU A 27 -0.74 2.22 11.87
CA LEU A 27 0.29 2.80 12.73
C LEU A 27 0.13 2.29 14.16
N ILE A 28 1.26 2.01 14.79
CA ILE A 28 1.32 1.42 16.12
C ILE A 28 0.91 2.45 17.17
N LEU A 29 -0.04 2.01 17.98
CA LEU A 29 -0.62 2.78 19.07
C LEU A 29 0.03 2.42 20.40
N ILE A 30 0.69 3.40 21.00
CA ILE A 30 1.21 3.30 22.36
C ILE A 30 0.14 3.77 23.35
N ARG A 31 -0.17 2.92 24.33
CA ARG A 31 -1.05 3.24 25.44
C ARG A 31 -0.26 3.92 26.55
N LYS A 32 -0.79 5.03 27.07
CA LYS A 32 -0.18 5.72 28.21
C LYS A 32 -0.20 4.84 29.46
N THR A 33 0.98 4.57 30.01
CA THR A 33 1.18 3.80 31.24
C THR A 33 1.09 4.66 32.49
N LYS A 34 1.27 5.99 32.34
CA LYS A 34 1.43 6.98 33.43
C LYS A 34 2.74 6.85 34.22
N ILE A 35 3.64 5.99 33.76
CA ILE A 35 5.00 5.87 34.28
C ILE A 35 5.89 6.62 33.29
N PRO A 36 6.46 7.80 33.65
CA PRO A 36 7.16 8.67 32.69
C PRO A 36 8.25 7.98 31.88
N ASP A 37 9.09 7.17 32.54
CA ASP A 37 10.19 6.46 31.88
C ASP A 37 9.68 5.42 30.87
N PHE A 38 8.57 4.75 31.17
CA PHE A 38 7.98 3.77 30.28
C PHE A 38 7.30 4.46 29.09
N ASP A 39 6.58 5.54 29.35
CA ASP A 39 5.91 6.32 28.30
C ASP A 39 6.95 6.89 27.32
N SER A 40 8.05 7.47 27.82
CA SER A 40 9.14 7.97 26.99
C SER A 40 9.83 6.87 26.18
N PHE A 41 10.07 5.70 26.80
CA PHE A 41 10.61 4.54 26.09
C PHE A 41 9.67 4.08 24.96
N PHE A 42 8.39 3.90 25.24
CA PHE A 42 7.44 3.40 24.25
C PHE A 42 7.20 4.40 23.11
N GLU A 43 7.17 5.71 23.40
CA GLU A 43 7.11 6.76 22.38
C GLU A 43 8.33 6.69 21.44
N SER A 44 9.53 6.53 22.00
CA SER A 44 10.77 6.40 21.22
C SER A 44 10.79 5.10 20.39
N ALA A 45 10.31 4.00 20.96
CA ALA A 45 10.24 2.70 20.30
C ALA A 45 9.19 2.62 19.19
N ALA A 46 8.16 3.47 19.21
CA ALA A 46 7.11 3.49 18.20
C ALA A 46 7.56 4.14 16.88
N ALA A 47 8.48 5.10 16.93
CA ALA A 47 8.95 5.83 15.75
C ALA A 47 9.51 4.91 14.63
N PRO A 48 10.54 4.07 14.86
CA PRO A 48 11.08 3.20 13.81
C PRO A 48 10.07 2.16 13.32
N LEU A 49 9.12 1.78 14.19
CA LEU A 49 8.06 0.84 13.87
C LEU A 49 7.01 1.44 12.91
N ASN A 50 6.64 2.70 13.16
CA ASN A 50 5.74 3.44 12.31
C ASN A 50 6.38 3.78 10.96
N GLU A 51 7.68 4.05 10.95
CA GLU A 51 8.43 4.21 9.69
C GLU A 51 8.43 2.92 8.86
N LEU A 52 8.63 1.75 9.48
CA LEU A 52 8.47 0.45 8.80
C LEU A 52 7.06 0.25 8.23
N VAL A 53 6.03 0.65 8.96
CA VAL A 53 4.63 0.60 8.50
C VAL A 53 4.41 1.51 7.29
N GLU A 54 4.94 2.73 7.32
CA GLU A 54 4.82 3.68 6.21
C GLU A 54 5.53 3.18 4.95
N ILE A 55 6.76 2.65 5.08
CA ILE A 55 7.50 2.06 3.96
C ILE A 55 6.72 0.87 3.37
N HIS A 56 6.22 -0.03 4.22
CA HIS A 56 5.44 -1.19 3.78
C HIS A 56 4.21 -0.78 2.97
N ASN A 57 3.43 0.15 3.52
CA ASN A 57 2.21 0.65 2.89
C ASN A 57 2.50 1.37 1.58
N SER A 58 3.62 2.11 1.49
CA SER A 58 4.02 2.84 0.29
C SER A 58 4.33 1.89 -0.88
N ILE A 59 5.01 0.76 -0.64
CA ILE A 59 5.23 -0.25 -1.70
C ILE A 59 3.91 -0.89 -2.13
N ALA A 60 3.03 -1.23 -1.18
CA ALA A 60 1.71 -1.82 -1.46
C ALA A 60 0.87 -0.94 -2.37
N GLU A 61 0.88 0.35 -2.07
CA GLU A 61 0.14 1.38 -2.80
C GLU A 61 0.73 1.61 -4.19
N SER A 62 2.05 1.78 -4.32
CA SER A 62 2.70 1.92 -5.64
C SER A 62 2.44 0.72 -6.54
N GLU A 63 2.36 -0.49 -5.97
CA GLU A 63 2.00 -1.67 -6.74
C GLU A 63 0.57 -1.61 -7.29
N GLU A 64 -0.39 -1.23 -6.45
CA GLU A 64 -1.78 -1.03 -6.85
C GLU A 64 -1.87 0.06 -7.93
N ASN A 65 -1.18 1.17 -7.73
CA ASN A 65 -1.16 2.30 -8.66
C ASN A 65 -0.57 1.90 -10.02
N LEU A 66 0.50 1.11 -10.05
CA LEU A 66 1.09 0.61 -11.29
C LEU A 66 0.09 -0.28 -12.05
N LYS A 67 -0.55 -1.21 -11.36
CA LYS A 67 -1.56 -2.10 -11.95
C LYS A 67 -2.78 -1.32 -12.44
N ALA A 68 -3.25 -0.34 -11.66
CA ALA A 68 -4.38 0.51 -12.03
C ALA A 68 -4.05 1.40 -13.24
N ALA A 69 -2.84 1.95 -13.32
CA ALA A 69 -2.38 2.75 -14.46
C ALA A 69 -2.26 1.89 -15.72
N ALA A 70 -1.79 0.65 -15.60
CA ALA A 70 -1.68 -0.28 -16.71
C ALA A 70 -3.07 -0.69 -17.23
N ALA A 71 -4.02 -0.94 -16.32
CA ALA A 71 -5.41 -1.18 -16.70
C ALA A 71 -6.04 0.03 -17.41
N ALA A 72 -5.80 1.25 -16.91
CA ALA A 72 -6.32 2.48 -17.51
C ALA A 72 -5.78 2.72 -18.92
N LEU A 73 -4.50 2.42 -19.16
CA LEU A 73 -3.90 2.46 -20.49
C LEU A 73 -4.57 1.48 -21.48
N GLN A 74 -5.13 0.38 -20.98
CA GLN A 74 -5.95 -0.55 -21.76
C GLN A 74 -7.41 -0.11 -21.93
N GLY A 75 -7.76 1.09 -21.46
CA GLY A 75 -9.09 1.69 -21.57
C GLY A 75 -10.02 1.39 -20.40
N GLU A 76 -9.51 0.77 -19.33
CA GLU A 76 -10.31 0.46 -18.15
C GLU A 76 -10.60 1.71 -17.30
N ILE A 77 -11.67 1.63 -16.53
CA ILE A 77 -12.13 2.67 -15.60
C ILE A 77 -11.28 2.66 -14.33
N GLN A 78 -11.01 3.86 -13.83
CA GLN A 78 -10.32 4.11 -12.58
C GLN A 78 -11.26 4.70 -11.54
N VAL A 79 -10.88 4.52 -10.27
CA VAL A 79 -11.60 5.03 -9.10
C VAL A 79 -10.81 6.15 -8.46
N ARG A 80 -11.44 7.32 -8.30
CA ARG A 80 -10.88 8.47 -7.58
C ARG A 80 -11.70 8.72 -6.32
N LEU A 81 -10.99 8.88 -5.20
CA LEU A 81 -11.55 9.46 -3.98
C LEU A 81 -11.25 10.96 -3.94
N SER A 82 -12.11 11.71 -3.27
CA SER A 82 -11.86 13.11 -2.94
C SER A 82 -12.44 13.43 -1.57
N VAL A 83 -11.75 14.29 -0.83
CA VAL A 83 -12.21 14.83 0.46
C VAL A 83 -12.58 16.30 0.25
N GLY A 84 -13.87 16.59 0.35
CA GLY A 84 -14.45 17.91 0.21
C GLY A 84 -14.53 18.68 1.54
N HIS A 85 -15.27 19.78 1.51
CA HIS A 85 -15.48 20.61 2.70
C HIS A 85 -16.09 19.81 3.85
N GLY A 86 -15.57 20.03 5.07
CA GLY A 86 -16.01 19.33 6.27
C GLY A 86 -15.66 17.84 6.31
N GLY A 87 -14.69 17.38 5.52
CA GLY A 87 -14.24 15.99 5.52
C GLY A 87 -15.09 15.04 4.67
N ARG A 88 -16.12 15.54 3.96
CA ARG A 88 -16.99 14.68 3.14
C ARG A 88 -16.22 13.94 2.06
N VAL A 89 -16.46 12.64 1.94
CA VAL A 89 -15.82 11.78 0.96
C VAL A 89 -16.74 11.59 -0.24
N ALA A 90 -16.17 11.68 -1.44
CA ALA A 90 -16.86 11.33 -2.69
C ALA A 90 -16.00 10.36 -3.51
N LEU A 91 -16.68 9.43 -4.19
CA LEU A 91 -16.09 8.46 -5.11
C LEU A 91 -16.54 8.76 -6.54
N VAL A 92 -15.58 8.74 -7.46
CA VAL A 92 -15.81 9.04 -8.88
C VAL A 92 -15.17 7.97 -9.74
N LEU A 93 -15.94 7.45 -10.70
CA LEU A 93 -15.43 6.61 -11.78
C LEU A 93 -15.05 7.46 -12.99
N TRP A 94 -13.87 7.23 -13.55
CA TRP A 94 -13.37 7.98 -14.69
C TRP A 94 -12.48 7.10 -15.59
N LYS A 95 -12.25 7.52 -16.83
CA LYS A 95 -11.34 6.84 -17.77
C LYS A 95 -10.64 7.85 -18.68
N PHE A 96 -9.63 7.43 -19.42
CA PHE A 96 -9.14 8.22 -20.55
C PHE A 96 -10.06 8.06 -21.77
N ASP A 97 -10.42 9.17 -22.40
CA ASP A 97 -11.12 9.16 -23.68
C ASP A 97 -10.18 8.87 -24.86
N LYS A 98 -10.71 8.87 -26.08
CA LYS A 98 -9.93 8.62 -27.30
C LYS A 98 -8.88 9.70 -27.61
N LYS A 99 -8.91 10.82 -26.91
CA LYS A 99 -7.96 11.95 -27.01
C LYS A 99 -7.03 12.01 -25.79
N ASP A 100 -6.97 10.91 -25.02
CA ASP A 100 -6.20 10.80 -23.78
C ASP A 100 -6.57 11.88 -22.73
N GLN A 101 -7.81 12.36 -22.75
CA GLN A 101 -8.35 13.28 -21.74
C GLN A 101 -9.13 12.53 -20.66
N VAL A 102 -9.12 13.06 -19.45
CA VAL A 102 -9.91 12.52 -18.33
C VAL A 102 -11.40 12.73 -18.63
N HIS A 103 -12.15 11.62 -18.69
CA HIS A 103 -13.59 11.59 -18.81
C HIS A 103 -14.21 10.97 -17.55
N VAL A 104 -14.96 11.76 -16.80
CA VAL A 104 -15.75 11.27 -15.66
C VAL A 104 -17.02 10.65 -16.20
N LEU A 105 -17.33 9.43 -15.76
CA LEU A 105 -18.48 8.69 -16.25
C LEU A 105 -19.79 9.39 -15.87
N THR A 106 -20.73 9.42 -16.81
CA THR A 106 -22.13 9.76 -16.48
C THR A 106 -22.78 8.62 -15.70
N PRO A 107 -23.92 8.86 -15.03
CA PRO A 107 -24.66 7.79 -14.36
C PRO A 107 -25.00 6.63 -15.30
N GLU A 108 -25.37 6.91 -16.54
CA GLU A 108 -25.71 5.88 -17.54
C GLU A 108 -24.49 5.05 -17.94
N GLU A 109 -23.34 5.69 -18.19
CA GLU A 109 -22.09 4.99 -18.52
C GLU A 109 -21.58 4.14 -17.34
N ARG A 110 -21.75 4.65 -16.11
CA ARG A 110 -21.44 3.90 -14.90
C ARG A 110 -22.33 2.68 -14.79
N ASP A 111 -23.64 2.83 -14.93
CA ASP A 111 -24.57 1.73 -14.78
C ASP A 111 -24.36 0.67 -15.88
N GLU A 112 -24.02 1.09 -17.10
CA GLU A 112 -23.57 0.21 -18.17
C GLU A 112 -22.32 -0.59 -17.76
N LYS A 113 -21.27 0.08 -17.26
CA LYS A 113 -20.06 -0.61 -16.78
C LYS A 113 -20.39 -1.61 -15.68
N LEU A 114 -21.11 -1.19 -14.65
CA LEU A 114 -21.41 -2.04 -13.49
C LEU A 114 -22.30 -3.22 -13.88
N SER A 115 -23.14 -3.08 -14.91
CA SER A 115 -23.97 -4.20 -15.41
C SER A 115 -23.17 -5.34 -16.04
N SER A 116 -21.88 -5.12 -16.37
CA SER A 116 -21.02 -6.15 -16.95
C SER A 116 -20.59 -7.25 -15.97
N SER A 117 -20.73 -7.02 -14.65
CA SER A 117 -20.28 -7.95 -13.62
C SER A 117 -21.04 -7.73 -12.30
N GLU A 118 -21.66 -8.78 -11.78
CA GLU A 118 -22.35 -8.75 -10.48
C GLU A 118 -21.39 -8.41 -9.34
N ASP A 119 -20.21 -9.04 -9.30
CA ASP A 119 -19.16 -8.75 -8.31
C ASP A 119 -18.70 -7.29 -8.35
N LEU A 120 -18.52 -6.72 -9.55
CA LEU A 120 -18.11 -5.32 -9.70
C LEU A 120 -19.20 -4.37 -9.20
N LYS A 121 -20.47 -4.67 -9.51
CA LYS A 121 -21.60 -3.91 -9.04
C LYS A 121 -21.71 -3.96 -7.51
N GLU A 122 -21.61 -5.15 -6.91
CA GLU A 122 -21.65 -5.32 -5.47
C GLU A 122 -20.50 -4.55 -4.77
N ALA A 123 -19.28 -4.60 -5.31
CA ALA A 123 -18.16 -3.86 -4.76
C ALA A 123 -18.35 -2.34 -4.87
N PHE A 124 -18.95 -1.85 -5.96
CA PHE A 124 -19.28 -0.44 -6.11
C PHE A 124 -20.37 -0.02 -5.11
N ASP A 125 -21.47 -0.76 -5.05
CA ASP A 125 -22.59 -0.49 -4.13
C ASP A 125 -22.13 -0.52 -2.68
N ASN A 126 -21.27 -1.48 -2.31
CA ASN A 126 -20.66 -1.53 -0.98
C ASN A 126 -19.77 -0.31 -0.69
N SER A 127 -18.96 0.12 -1.66
CA SER A 127 -18.11 1.33 -1.52
C SER A 127 -18.97 2.58 -1.31
N GLU A 128 -20.01 2.78 -2.12
CA GLU A 128 -20.95 3.90 -1.98
C GLU A 128 -21.70 3.87 -0.63
N ASN A 129 -22.12 2.68 -0.18
CA ASN A 129 -22.81 2.52 1.10
C ASN A 129 -21.91 2.87 2.27
N ILE A 130 -20.65 2.42 2.28
CA ILE A 130 -19.68 2.72 3.34
C ILE A 130 -19.32 4.21 3.34
N ILE A 131 -19.13 4.82 2.17
CA ILE A 131 -18.89 6.27 2.04
C ILE A 131 -20.10 7.07 2.53
N THR A 132 -21.32 6.65 2.17
CA THR A 132 -22.56 7.28 2.64
C THR A 132 -22.68 7.18 4.15
N ASN A 133 -22.35 6.02 4.74
CA ASN A 133 -22.32 5.84 6.17
C ASN A 133 -21.30 6.77 6.84
N LEU A 134 -20.05 6.80 6.36
CA LEU A 134 -19.02 7.73 6.86
C LEU A 134 -19.52 9.18 6.83
N ASN A 135 -20.03 9.64 5.69
CA ASN A 135 -20.56 10.99 5.53
C ASN A 135 -21.74 11.29 6.48
N THR A 136 -22.65 10.33 6.66
CA THR A 136 -23.79 10.46 7.59
C THR A 136 -23.32 10.60 9.03
N VAL A 137 -22.33 9.80 9.43
CA VAL A 137 -21.79 9.83 10.78
C VAL A 137 -20.94 11.09 11.01
N LEU A 138 -20.27 11.62 9.98
CA LEU A 138 -19.63 12.94 10.06
C LEU A 138 -20.63 14.06 10.35
N GLU A 139 -21.80 14.04 9.70
CA GLU A 139 -22.84 15.04 9.91
C GLU A 139 -23.49 14.92 11.30
N LYS A 140 -23.61 13.70 11.81
CA LYS A 140 -24.19 13.42 13.13
C LYS A 140 -23.35 12.39 13.90
N PRO A 141 -22.29 12.84 14.59
CA PRO A 141 -21.41 11.94 15.32
C PRO A 141 -22.14 11.18 16.45
N PRO A 142 -21.79 9.91 16.71
CA PRO A 142 -22.42 9.09 17.75
C PRO A 142 -22.10 9.55 19.18
N THR A 143 -20.94 10.20 19.36
CA THR A 143 -20.48 10.73 20.66
C THR A 143 -19.92 12.14 20.50
N ASP A 144 -19.75 12.82 21.63
CA ASP A 144 -19.11 14.14 21.69
C ASP A 144 -17.57 14.06 21.64
N ASP A 145 -17.00 12.86 21.42
CA ASP A 145 -15.55 12.69 21.30
C ASP A 145 -15.01 13.40 20.05
N PRO A 146 -13.72 13.79 20.00
CA PRO A 146 -13.16 14.42 18.81
C PRO A 146 -13.25 13.51 17.57
N LEU A 147 -13.73 14.05 16.44
CA LEU A 147 -13.68 13.39 15.14
C LEU A 147 -12.22 13.18 14.69
N CYS A 148 -11.97 12.11 13.93
CA CYS A 148 -10.70 11.96 13.24
C CYS A 148 -10.61 12.96 12.08
N ASP A 149 -9.43 13.55 11.88
CA ASP A 149 -9.12 14.30 10.67
C ASP A 149 -8.45 13.35 9.67
N TYR A 150 -8.82 13.46 8.41
CA TYR A 150 -8.21 12.69 7.33
C TYR A 150 -8.16 13.50 6.04
N ILE A 151 -7.21 13.14 5.18
CA ILE A 151 -7.03 13.74 3.85
C ILE A 151 -7.07 12.63 2.80
N GLU A 152 -7.37 13.00 1.55
CA GLU A 152 -7.09 12.11 0.44
C GLU A 152 -5.60 12.21 0.09
N LYS A 153 -4.93 11.07 0.05
CA LYS A 153 -3.54 10.93 -0.42
C LYS A 153 -3.48 9.69 -1.31
N HIS A 154 -3.07 9.89 -2.55
CA HIS A 154 -2.84 8.83 -3.54
C HIS A 154 -4.01 7.84 -3.72
N GLY A 155 -5.22 8.39 -3.80
CA GLY A 155 -6.46 7.65 -3.98
C GLY A 155 -6.96 6.95 -2.71
N ARG A 156 -6.43 7.24 -1.54
CA ARG A 156 -6.84 6.66 -0.25
C ARG A 156 -7.10 7.74 0.78
N LEU A 157 -7.86 7.41 1.82
CA LEU A 157 -8.06 8.29 2.97
C LEU A 157 -6.96 8.02 4.01
N PHE A 158 -6.17 9.06 4.32
CA PHE A 158 -5.11 9.01 5.30
C PHE A 158 -5.52 9.80 6.55
N VAL A 159 -5.59 9.12 7.70
CA VAL A 159 -5.92 9.74 8.99
C VAL A 159 -4.74 10.59 9.47
N THR A 160 -4.91 11.91 9.46
CA THR A 160 -3.91 12.89 9.93
C THR A 160 -4.04 13.14 11.43
N LYS A 161 -5.23 12.97 11.99
CA LYS A 161 -5.49 13.07 13.42
C LYS A 161 -6.50 12.03 13.85
N ARG A 162 -6.15 11.30 14.90
CA ARG A 162 -6.99 10.26 15.48
C ARG A 162 -8.24 10.82 16.17
N GLY A 163 -9.28 10.01 16.21
CA GLY A 163 -10.59 10.37 16.75
C GLY A 163 -11.64 9.32 16.44
N GLN A 164 -12.90 9.62 16.72
CA GLN A 164 -13.99 8.78 16.24
C GLN A 164 -13.95 8.72 14.69
N LEU A 165 -14.52 7.65 14.13
CA LEU A 165 -14.61 7.36 12.69
C LEU A 165 -13.37 6.74 12.02
N GLU A 166 -12.25 6.55 12.73
CA GLU A 166 -11.06 5.84 12.19
C GLU A 166 -11.41 4.51 11.52
N MET A 167 -12.29 3.72 12.14
CA MET A 167 -12.75 2.45 11.58
C MET A 167 -13.55 2.63 10.28
N LEU A 168 -14.39 3.67 10.17
CA LEU A 168 -15.15 3.94 8.96
C LEU A 168 -14.25 4.43 7.82
N VAL A 169 -13.25 5.24 8.13
CA VAL A 169 -12.21 5.66 7.16
C VAL A 169 -11.48 4.43 6.61
N ARG A 170 -11.10 3.50 7.49
CA ARG A 170 -10.51 2.22 7.11
C ARG A 170 -11.45 1.38 6.22
N ASP A 171 -12.72 1.28 6.60
CA ASP A 171 -13.70 0.51 5.83
C ASP A 171 -13.87 1.08 4.41
N VAL A 172 -13.81 2.41 4.25
CA VAL A 172 -13.78 3.05 2.92
C VAL A 172 -12.56 2.58 2.12
N ASN A 173 -11.35 2.65 2.69
CA ASN A 173 -10.14 2.22 1.99
C ASN A 173 -10.22 0.74 1.55
N VAL A 174 -10.74 -0.15 2.41
CA VAL A 174 -10.90 -1.58 2.10
C VAL A 174 -11.93 -1.81 0.98
N ALA A 175 -13.06 -1.11 1.03
CA ALA A 175 -14.09 -1.23 0.00
C ALA A 175 -13.60 -0.74 -1.37
N VAL A 176 -12.93 0.41 -1.38
CA VAL A 176 -12.38 1.03 -2.60
C VAL A 176 -11.25 0.18 -3.19
N PHE A 177 -10.39 -0.40 -2.35
CA PHE A 177 -9.36 -1.35 -2.78
C PHE A 177 -9.98 -2.56 -3.50
N THR A 178 -11.06 -3.11 -2.94
CA THR A 178 -11.77 -4.24 -3.54
C THR A 178 -12.35 -3.86 -4.91
N LEU A 179 -12.99 -2.69 -5.01
CA LEU A 179 -13.51 -2.17 -6.27
C LEU A 179 -12.41 -1.99 -7.33
N ARG A 180 -11.28 -1.39 -6.96
CA ARG A 180 -10.12 -1.21 -7.86
C ARG A 180 -9.57 -2.55 -8.34
N LYS A 181 -9.45 -3.52 -7.43
CA LYS A 181 -8.99 -4.87 -7.78
C LYS A 181 -9.86 -5.52 -8.85
N LEU A 182 -11.18 -5.44 -8.70
CA LEU A 182 -12.11 -5.99 -9.69
C LEU A 182 -12.00 -5.28 -11.04
N LEU A 183 -11.85 -3.95 -11.06
CA LEU A 183 -11.60 -3.19 -12.29
C LEU A 183 -10.30 -3.64 -12.98
N MET A 184 -9.20 -3.75 -12.24
CA MET A 184 -7.93 -4.23 -12.78
C MET A 184 -8.04 -5.67 -13.35
N MET A 185 -8.81 -6.53 -12.70
CA MET A 185 -9.09 -7.89 -13.19
C MET A 185 -9.88 -7.90 -14.50
N GLN A 186 -10.80 -6.96 -14.72
CA GLN A 186 -11.52 -6.83 -16.00
C GLN A 186 -10.59 -6.42 -17.15
N ALA A 187 -9.50 -5.70 -16.84
CA ALA A 187 -8.42 -5.42 -17.79
C ALA A 187 -7.35 -6.52 -17.87
N HIS A 188 -7.52 -7.65 -17.19
CA HIS A 188 -6.49 -8.70 -17.12
C HIS A 188 -5.13 -8.21 -16.57
N VAL A 189 -5.14 -7.21 -15.70
CA VAL A 189 -3.94 -6.73 -14.98
C VAL A 189 -4.03 -7.20 -13.54
N THR A 190 -3.47 -8.38 -13.27
CA THR A 190 -3.52 -9.04 -11.96
C THR A 190 -2.18 -9.06 -11.23
N SER A 191 -1.09 -8.81 -11.94
CA SER A 191 0.28 -8.90 -11.44
C SER A 191 1.15 -7.69 -11.80
N LEU A 192 2.24 -7.50 -11.06
CA LEU A 192 3.30 -6.55 -11.39
C LEU A 192 3.95 -6.90 -12.75
N THR A 193 4.14 -8.19 -13.02
CA THR A 193 4.70 -8.67 -14.28
C THR A 193 3.88 -8.18 -15.47
N GLU A 194 2.55 -8.30 -15.42
CA GLU A 194 1.64 -7.85 -16.49
C GLU A 194 1.69 -6.33 -16.67
N ALA A 195 1.56 -5.57 -15.57
CA ALA A 195 1.58 -4.11 -15.61
C ALA A 195 2.90 -3.58 -16.19
N THR A 196 4.02 -4.18 -15.78
CA THR A 196 5.36 -3.83 -16.26
C THR A 196 5.56 -4.22 -17.72
N THR A 197 5.03 -5.37 -18.14
CA THR A 197 5.07 -5.79 -19.54
C THR A 197 4.32 -4.79 -20.43
N ILE A 198 3.18 -4.29 -19.98
CA ILE A 198 2.41 -3.24 -20.68
C ILE A 198 3.26 -1.96 -20.80
N LEU A 199 3.88 -1.51 -19.69
CA LEU A 199 4.76 -0.35 -19.71
C LEU A 199 5.91 -0.51 -20.70
N LEU A 200 6.66 -1.61 -20.62
CA LEU A 200 7.81 -1.86 -21.49
C LEU A 200 7.42 -1.91 -22.97
N LYS A 201 6.23 -2.41 -23.30
CA LYS A 201 5.69 -2.39 -24.67
C LYS A 201 5.35 -0.99 -25.16
N GLU A 202 4.83 -0.12 -24.31
CA GLU A 202 4.59 1.28 -24.69
C GLU A 202 5.89 2.07 -24.83
N LEU A 203 6.84 1.87 -23.90
CA LEU A 203 8.12 2.56 -23.95
C LEU A 203 8.96 2.15 -25.16
N ALA A 204 8.87 0.90 -25.63
CA ALA A 204 9.52 0.46 -26.86
C ALA A 204 9.06 1.21 -28.13
N LYS A 205 7.95 1.97 -28.06
CA LYS A 205 7.45 2.80 -29.17
C LYS A 205 8.05 4.22 -29.17
N VAL A 206 8.84 4.58 -28.16
CA VAL A 206 9.46 5.90 -28.03
C VAL A 206 10.81 5.89 -28.75
N GLU A 207 11.03 6.82 -29.69
CA GLU A 207 12.19 6.81 -30.60
C GLU A 207 13.57 6.81 -29.89
N ASP A 208 13.68 7.46 -28.72
CA ASP A 208 14.94 7.60 -27.98
C ASP A 208 15.20 6.45 -26.97
N ILE A 209 14.33 5.45 -26.92
CA ILE A 209 14.45 4.29 -26.02
C ILE A 209 14.99 3.09 -26.81
N GLY A 210 16.14 2.56 -26.38
CA GLY A 210 16.76 1.37 -26.94
C GLY A 210 16.29 0.09 -26.24
N ASP A 211 17.24 -0.80 -25.98
CA ASP A 211 16.94 -2.09 -25.35
C ASP A 211 16.68 -1.93 -23.85
N LEU A 212 15.41 -1.77 -23.48
CA LEU A 212 15.02 -1.72 -22.08
C LEU A 212 15.33 -3.05 -21.39
N SER A 213 15.79 -2.99 -20.15
CA SER A 213 15.85 -4.15 -19.26
C SER A 213 15.65 -3.71 -17.82
N ILE A 214 15.46 -4.67 -16.92
CA ILE A 214 15.31 -4.42 -15.49
C ILE A 214 16.39 -5.23 -14.79
N ALA A 215 17.24 -4.53 -14.03
CA ALA A 215 18.30 -5.12 -13.22
C ALA A 215 17.93 -5.06 -11.74
N THR A 216 18.40 -6.05 -10.99
CA THR A 216 18.26 -6.09 -9.53
C THR A 216 19.57 -6.48 -8.87
N ASN A 217 19.80 -6.03 -7.64
CA ASN A 217 20.91 -6.49 -6.81
C ASN A 217 20.46 -7.51 -5.76
N GLU A 218 21.40 -8.04 -4.98
CA GLU A 218 21.11 -9.04 -3.92
C GLU A 218 20.14 -8.54 -2.84
N ASN A 219 20.06 -7.22 -2.63
CA ASN A 219 19.17 -6.61 -1.65
C ASN A 219 17.76 -6.34 -2.21
N GLY A 220 17.57 -6.53 -3.52
CA GLY A 220 16.30 -6.29 -4.22
C GLY A 220 16.10 -4.84 -4.69
N SER A 221 17.15 -4.01 -4.71
CA SER A 221 17.11 -2.70 -5.38
C SER A 221 16.85 -2.91 -6.87
N VAL A 222 15.96 -2.10 -7.45
CA VAL A 222 15.52 -2.24 -8.83
C VAL A 222 16.04 -1.06 -9.65
N LYS A 223 16.60 -1.37 -10.82
CA LYS A 223 17.03 -0.38 -11.80
C LYS A 223 16.42 -0.67 -13.16
N ILE A 224 15.92 0.38 -13.80
CA ILE A 224 15.46 0.31 -15.19
C ILE A 224 16.64 0.72 -16.05
N MET A 225 17.00 -0.13 -17.00
CA MET A 225 18.18 0.05 -17.85
C MET A 225 17.73 0.31 -19.29
N ASN A 226 18.46 1.17 -19.99
CA ASN A 226 18.39 1.36 -21.44
C ASN A 226 19.76 1.00 -22.03
N GLY A 227 19.88 -0.24 -22.53
CA GLY A 227 21.19 -0.84 -22.77
C GLY A 227 21.98 -0.96 -21.47
N GLU A 228 23.17 -0.36 -21.42
CA GLU A 228 24.06 -0.39 -20.26
C GLU A 228 23.84 0.80 -19.29
N GLU A 229 23.02 1.78 -19.67
CA GLU A 229 22.79 2.98 -18.85
C GLU A 229 21.52 2.86 -18.01
N GLU A 230 21.61 3.31 -16.75
CA GLU A 230 20.44 3.45 -15.89
C GLU A 230 19.56 4.59 -16.40
N MET A 231 18.27 4.30 -16.53
CA MET A 231 17.28 5.19 -17.09
C MET A 231 16.33 5.70 -16.00
N ASP A 232 16.33 7.00 -15.78
CA ASP A 232 15.28 7.67 -15.03
C ASP A 232 14.06 7.90 -15.94
N LEU A 233 13.01 7.12 -15.66
CA LEU A 233 11.73 7.16 -16.36
C LEU A 233 11.09 8.55 -16.40
N ARG A 234 11.29 9.39 -15.38
CA ARG A 234 10.69 10.73 -15.29
C ARG A 234 11.31 11.73 -16.26
N ARG A 235 12.44 11.38 -16.90
CA ARG A 235 13.08 12.20 -17.92
C ARG A 235 12.39 12.07 -19.29
N LEU A 236 11.50 11.10 -19.46
CA LEU A 236 10.71 10.93 -20.67
C LEU A 236 9.73 12.10 -20.83
N LYS A 237 9.69 12.68 -22.03
CA LYS A 237 8.87 13.85 -22.35
C LYS A 237 7.87 13.51 -23.45
N LYS A 238 6.76 14.26 -23.48
CA LYS A 238 5.73 14.19 -24.52
C LYS A 238 5.04 12.81 -24.63
N LEU A 239 4.98 12.08 -23.52
CA LEU A 239 4.18 10.87 -23.44
C LEU A 239 2.68 11.22 -23.48
N ARG A 240 1.88 10.32 -24.04
CA ARG A 240 0.42 10.37 -23.92
C ARG A 240 0.05 10.24 -22.44
N ALA A 241 -1.01 10.92 -22.00
CA ALA A 241 -1.42 10.96 -20.59
C ALA A 241 -1.50 9.58 -19.89
N PRO A 242 -2.14 8.53 -20.47
CA PRO A 242 -2.17 7.22 -19.83
C PRO A 242 -0.79 6.54 -19.72
N VAL A 243 0.11 6.80 -20.68
CA VAL A 243 1.49 6.29 -20.64
C VAL A 243 2.29 7.03 -19.58
N ALA A 244 2.13 8.35 -19.48
CA ALA A 244 2.76 9.17 -18.45
C ALA A 244 2.35 8.70 -17.03
N GLN A 245 1.05 8.46 -16.80
CA GLN A 245 0.57 7.93 -15.52
C GLN A 245 1.21 6.57 -15.18
N LEU A 246 1.37 5.68 -16.16
CA LEU A 246 2.01 4.37 -15.94
C LEU A 246 3.52 4.50 -15.66
N VAL A 247 4.18 5.42 -16.34
CA VAL A 247 5.59 5.77 -16.12
C VAL A 247 5.81 6.34 -14.72
N ASP A 248 4.96 7.28 -14.29
CA ASP A 248 5.01 7.87 -12.95
C ASP A 248 4.79 6.80 -11.88
N ALA A 249 3.78 5.94 -12.05
CA ALA A 249 3.49 4.85 -11.10
C ALA A 249 4.65 3.84 -10.98
N MET A 250 5.34 3.54 -12.09
CA MET A 250 6.54 2.69 -12.06
C MET A 250 7.70 3.36 -11.36
N ALA A 251 7.92 4.64 -11.63
CA ALA A 251 8.99 5.39 -10.98
C ALA A 251 8.76 5.49 -9.47
N ASP A 252 7.52 5.70 -9.03
CA ASP A 252 7.15 5.71 -7.61
C ASP A 252 7.34 4.34 -6.95
N LEU A 253 7.02 3.25 -7.64
CA LEU A 253 7.31 1.90 -7.14
C LEU A 253 8.81 1.67 -6.95
N VAL A 254 9.62 2.06 -7.94
CA VAL A 254 11.09 1.93 -7.87
C VAL A 254 11.66 2.75 -6.71
N ASP A 255 11.22 4.00 -6.53
CA ASP A 255 11.69 4.85 -5.44
C ASP A 255 11.29 4.31 -4.05
N ASN A 256 10.06 3.80 -3.92
CA ASN A 256 9.59 3.22 -2.67
C ASN A 256 10.32 1.91 -2.34
N VAL A 257 10.62 1.09 -3.36
CA VAL A 257 11.47 -0.10 -3.19
C VAL A 257 12.89 0.30 -2.80
N GLU A 258 13.49 1.31 -3.41
CA GLU A 258 14.84 1.78 -3.07
C GLU A 258 14.91 2.35 -1.64
N THR A 259 13.91 3.15 -1.26
CA THR A 259 13.76 3.65 0.13
C THR A 259 13.67 2.48 1.12
N ALA A 260 12.94 1.44 0.76
CA ALA A 260 12.80 0.27 1.62
C ALA A 260 14.09 -0.55 1.71
N VAL A 261 14.78 -0.78 0.59
CA VAL A 261 16.06 -1.50 0.53
C VAL A 261 17.12 -0.82 1.41
N THR A 262 17.14 0.51 1.42
CA THR A 262 18.10 1.31 2.18
C THR A 262 17.73 1.44 3.67
N SER A 263 16.44 1.56 4.00
CA SER A 263 16.01 1.91 5.36
C SER A 263 15.59 0.71 6.21
N VAL A 264 14.97 -0.32 5.61
CA VAL A 264 14.42 -1.46 6.35
C VAL A 264 15.46 -2.22 7.19
N PRO A 265 16.72 -2.45 6.74
CA PRO A 265 17.71 -3.15 7.55
C PRO A 265 17.99 -2.47 8.90
N GLU A 266 18.23 -1.15 8.87
CA GLU A 266 18.51 -0.36 10.08
C GLU A 266 17.28 -0.27 10.99
N LEU A 267 16.10 -0.04 10.40
CA LEU A 267 14.84 0.01 11.14
C LEU A 267 14.49 -1.35 11.78
N ALA A 268 14.81 -2.46 11.11
CA ALA A 268 14.61 -3.81 11.64
C ALA A 268 15.51 -4.08 12.84
N GLU A 269 16.77 -3.67 12.79
CA GLU A 269 17.71 -3.77 13.90
C GLU A 269 17.26 -2.91 15.09
N SER A 270 16.92 -1.64 14.84
CA SER A 270 16.39 -0.72 15.85
C SER A 270 15.12 -1.29 16.52
N SER A 271 14.18 -1.77 15.71
CA SER A 271 12.95 -2.40 16.20
C SER A 271 13.23 -3.64 17.05
N ALA A 272 14.19 -4.47 16.67
CA ALA A 272 14.56 -5.66 17.43
C ALA A 272 15.19 -5.30 18.79
N ALA A 273 16.05 -4.28 18.83
CA ALA A 273 16.65 -3.78 20.06
C ALA A 273 15.58 -3.27 21.04
N PHE A 274 14.62 -2.47 20.56
CA PHE A 274 13.49 -2.02 21.38
C PHE A 274 12.62 -3.16 21.88
N VAL A 275 12.36 -4.18 21.04
CA VAL A 275 11.61 -5.37 21.46
C VAL A 275 12.34 -6.09 22.60
N ASP A 276 13.66 -6.28 22.49
CA ASP A 276 14.44 -6.97 23.51
C ASP A 276 14.47 -6.20 24.85
N GLU A 277 14.66 -4.88 24.81
CA GLU A 277 14.60 -4.05 26.02
C GLU A 277 13.20 -4.08 26.67
N SER A 278 12.14 -4.05 25.84
CA SER A 278 10.76 -3.99 26.32
C SER A 278 10.32 -5.22 27.12
N LYS A 279 10.94 -6.40 26.90
CA LYS A 279 10.63 -7.66 27.60
C LYS A 279 10.82 -7.57 29.11
N GLY A 280 11.73 -6.72 29.57
CA GLY A 280 12.01 -6.52 30.99
C GLY A 280 11.04 -5.56 31.69
N LEU A 281 10.29 -4.74 30.95
CA LEU A 281 9.44 -3.70 31.52
C LEU A 281 8.29 -4.23 32.39
N PRO A 282 7.56 -5.31 32.01
CA PRO A 282 6.49 -5.85 32.85
C PRO A 282 6.92 -6.21 34.27
N ALA A 283 8.14 -6.73 34.43
CA ALA A 283 8.68 -7.11 35.76
C ALA A 283 9.03 -5.88 36.62
N LYS A 284 9.34 -4.74 36.00
CA LYS A 284 9.72 -3.49 36.69
C LYS A 284 8.51 -2.65 37.14
N ILE A 285 7.29 -3.04 36.77
CA ILE A 285 6.06 -2.25 37.06
C ILE A 285 5.86 -1.96 38.54
N PRO A 286 5.98 -2.93 39.48
CA PRO A 286 5.72 -2.64 40.89
C PRO A 286 6.63 -1.54 41.45
N GLU A 287 7.92 -1.58 41.11
CA GLU A 287 8.91 -0.58 41.51
C GLU A 287 8.67 0.77 40.82
N ALA A 288 8.38 0.75 39.52
CA ALA A 288 8.15 1.96 38.73
C ALA A 288 6.87 2.71 39.16
N VAL A 289 5.80 1.99 39.50
CA VAL A 289 4.56 2.58 40.06
C VAL A 289 4.85 3.26 41.40
N SER A 290 5.57 2.58 42.29
CA SER A 290 5.95 3.11 43.60
C SER A 290 6.81 4.37 43.47
N SER A 291 7.74 4.39 42.50
CA SER A 291 8.67 5.50 42.27
C SER A 291 8.02 6.69 41.55
N SER A 292 6.95 6.46 40.78
CA SER A 292 6.24 7.48 40.01
C SER A 292 5.15 8.23 40.82
N GLY A 293 5.03 7.97 42.13
CA GLY A 293 4.00 8.58 42.97
C GLY A 293 2.56 8.14 42.62
N LEU A 294 2.41 7.04 41.88
CA LEU A 294 1.11 6.48 41.54
C LEU A 294 0.57 5.64 42.71
N GLY A 295 -0.74 5.68 42.93
CA GLY A 295 -1.39 4.82 43.91
C GLY A 295 -1.37 3.34 43.50
N ILE A 296 -1.41 2.44 44.48
CA ILE A 296 -1.41 0.97 44.26
C ILE A 296 -2.55 0.53 43.32
N SER A 297 -3.69 1.25 43.34
CA SER A 297 -4.84 1.00 42.46
C SER A 297 -4.57 1.28 40.97
N GLU A 298 -3.52 2.01 40.61
CA GLU A 298 -3.13 2.27 39.22
C GLU A 298 -2.21 1.17 38.65
N MET A 299 -1.64 0.31 39.50
CA MET A 299 -0.74 -0.78 39.09
C MET A 299 -1.35 -1.72 38.03
N PRO A 300 -2.62 -2.18 38.14
CA PRO A 300 -3.23 -3.03 37.10
C PRO A 300 -3.39 -2.32 35.75
N LYS A 301 -3.66 -1.00 35.75
CA LYS A 301 -3.80 -0.20 34.53
C LYS A 301 -2.45 -0.03 33.84
N ALA A 302 -1.40 0.30 34.60
CA ALA A 302 -0.04 0.37 34.10
C ALA A 302 0.44 -0.98 33.55
N ALA A 303 0.11 -2.09 34.22
CA ALA A 303 0.38 -3.45 33.76
C ALA A 303 -0.28 -3.77 32.43
N THR A 304 -1.56 -3.44 32.29
CA THR A 304 -2.29 -3.68 31.04
C THR A 304 -1.75 -2.83 29.89
N ALA A 305 -1.48 -1.54 30.12
CA ALA A 305 -0.90 -0.64 29.13
C ALA A 305 0.49 -1.12 28.69
N THR A 306 1.39 -1.40 29.63
CA THR A 306 2.76 -1.89 29.36
C THR A 306 2.73 -3.19 28.56
N THR A 307 1.93 -4.17 28.98
CA THR A 307 1.81 -5.47 28.27
C THR A 307 1.27 -5.27 26.85
N SER A 308 0.30 -4.38 26.68
CA SER A 308 -0.25 -4.06 25.36
C SER A 308 0.81 -3.41 24.45
N ASN A 309 1.61 -2.49 24.99
CA ASN A 309 2.67 -1.81 24.24
C ASN A 309 3.80 -2.77 23.86
N VAL A 310 4.26 -3.62 24.79
CA VAL A 310 5.25 -4.68 24.51
C VAL A 310 4.76 -5.59 23.39
N LYS A 311 3.47 -5.98 23.43
CA LYS A 311 2.86 -6.77 22.36
C LYS A 311 2.85 -6.01 21.03
N ALA A 312 2.51 -4.72 21.03
CA ALA A 312 2.52 -3.91 19.82
C ALA A 312 3.94 -3.80 19.22
N LEU A 313 4.95 -3.51 20.06
CA LEU A 313 6.35 -3.45 19.64
C LEU A 313 6.84 -4.78 19.03
N SER A 314 6.40 -5.91 19.58
CA SER A 314 6.77 -7.25 19.09
C SER A 314 6.36 -7.53 17.63
N ASN A 315 5.52 -6.69 17.03
CA ASN A 315 5.18 -6.78 15.61
C ASN A 315 6.26 -6.21 14.68
N GLY A 316 7.17 -5.36 15.16
CA GLY A 316 8.22 -4.76 14.33
C GLY A 316 9.02 -5.74 13.49
N PRO A 317 9.65 -6.76 14.11
CA PRO A 317 10.37 -7.78 13.36
C PRO A 317 9.53 -8.55 12.34
N LYS A 318 8.20 -8.64 12.54
CA LYS A 318 7.29 -9.26 11.56
C LYS A 318 7.05 -8.34 10.37
N ILE A 319 6.81 -7.05 10.63
CA ILE A 319 6.60 -6.02 9.60
C ILE A 319 7.87 -5.86 8.75
N ALA A 320 9.04 -5.79 9.37
CA ALA A 320 10.32 -5.76 8.68
C ALA A 320 10.47 -6.96 7.72
N ARG A 321 10.25 -8.19 8.21
CA ARG A 321 10.31 -9.40 7.36
C ARG A 321 9.30 -9.38 6.21
N ALA A 322 8.06 -8.95 6.48
CA ALA A 322 7.03 -8.84 5.45
C ALA A 322 7.44 -7.82 4.37
N THR A 323 8.01 -6.69 4.78
CA THR A 323 8.50 -5.64 3.88
C THR A 323 9.70 -6.14 3.05
N THR A 324 10.66 -6.85 3.66
CA THR A 324 11.75 -7.51 2.92
C THR A 324 11.22 -8.50 1.88
N ALA A 325 10.22 -9.31 2.24
CA ALA A 325 9.59 -10.23 1.28
C ALA A 325 8.90 -9.48 0.13
N MET A 326 8.29 -8.33 0.42
CA MET A 326 7.64 -7.47 -0.56
C MET A 326 8.62 -6.84 -1.55
N ILE A 327 9.76 -6.35 -1.06
CA ILE A 327 10.88 -5.86 -1.89
C ILE A 327 11.32 -6.95 -2.88
N GLN A 328 11.57 -8.16 -2.36
CA GLN A 328 12.03 -9.28 -3.18
C GLN A 328 10.98 -9.74 -4.19
N TYR A 329 9.71 -9.73 -3.80
CA TYR A 329 8.59 -9.99 -4.70
C TYR A 329 8.55 -8.98 -5.85
N ALA A 330 8.56 -7.68 -5.53
CA ALA A 330 8.54 -6.62 -6.54
C ALA A 330 9.72 -6.76 -7.50
N ALA A 331 10.95 -6.88 -6.99
CA ALA A 331 12.13 -7.08 -7.82
C ALA A 331 12.01 -8.29 -8.74
N THR A 332 11.50 -9.42 -8.23
CA THR A 332 11.32 -10.65 -9.01
C THR A 332 10.32 -10.45 -10.15
N GLU A 333 9.15 -9.88 -9.88
CA GLU A 333 8.11 -9.63 -10.89
C GLU A 333 8.58 -8.65 -11.97
N LEU A 334 9.28 -7.58 -11.57
CA LEU A 334 9.80 -6.59 -12.50
C LEU A 334 10.88 -7.18 -13.42
N VAL A 335 11.80 -7.99 -12.88
CA VAL A 335 12.80 -8.70 -13.68
C VAL A 335 12.15 -9.72 -14.62
N GLN A 336 11.13 -10.46 -14.15
CA GLN A 336 10.38 -11.38 -15.00
C GLN A 336 9.75 -10.66 -16.19
N ALA A 337 9.13 -9.49 -15.97
CA ALA A 337 8.59 -8.68 -17.06
C ALA A 337 9.69 -8.23 -18.05
N GLY A 338 10.86 -7.83 -17.53
CA GLY A 338 12.01 -7.45 -18.35
C GLY A 338 12.53 -8.56 -19.26
N ALA A 339 12.37 -9.83 -18.86
CA ALA A 339 12.81 -11.00 -19.61
C ALA A 339 11.80 -11.50 -20.67
N ILE A 340 10.55 -11.00 -20.66
CA ILE A 340 9.53 -11.40 -21.63
C ILE A 340 9.87 -10.79 -22.99
N PRO A 341 9.98 -11.60 -24.07
CA PRO A 341 10.25 -11.09 -25.41
C PRO A 341 9.20 -10.08 -25.85
N ARG A 342 9.66 -8.90 -26.29
CA ARG A 342 8.82 -7.83 -26.84
C ARG A 342 8.54 -8.11 -28.32
N GLY A 343 7.88 -9.23 -28.60
CA GLY A 343 7.55 -9.67 -29.96
C GLY A 343 6.83 -8.57 -30.76
N GLY A 344 7.23 -8.43 -32.03
CA GLY A 344 6.84 -7.36 -32.95
C GLY A 344 5.47 -7.47 -33.60
#